data_AF-A0A0Q4RYS3-F1
#
_entry.id   AF-A0A0Q4RYS3-F1
#
_cell.length_a   1.000
_cell.length_b   1.000
_cell.length_c   1.000
_cell.angle_alpha   90.00
_cell.angle_beta   90.00
_cell.angle_gamma   90.00
#
_symmetry.space_group_name_H-M   'P 1'
#
loop_
_entity.id
_entity.type
_entity.pdbx_description
1 polymer ?
#
loop_
_entity_poly.entity_id
_entity_poly.type
_entity_poly.pdbx_seq_one_letter_code
_entity_poly.pdbx_strand_id
1 'polypeptide(L)'
;MKITNNLDANGNKIVNMGDGTSPQDAVTKAQLDAAVQGWKWKEPVRAATTANITLSGAQTIDGVSVIAGDRVLVKSQSAGSANGIYVAAAGAWSRAADFDAASEVVGAAVFVSEGTANGNSQWNMTTDGPVTIGTTALVWAQVGGGTSYTAGNGIGISGGVISVDAAVVTRKYAANVGDGSATTITVTHNLNTLDVTVTVREVSGGAQVLVDNVANGVNTVQLTFGTAPSSGQYRAIVQG
;
A
#
# COMPACT_ATOMS: atom_id res chain seq x y z
N MET A 1 55.86 0.80 -1.58
CA MET A 1 56.20 0.58 -3.00
C MET A 1 55.49 1.66 -3.81
N LYS A 2 56.21 2.43 -4.64
CA LYS A 2 55.57 3.45 -5.49
C LYS A 2 55.32 2.83 -6.86
N ILE A 3 54.06 2.64 -7.22
CA ILE A 3 53.66 2.24 -8.58
C ILE A 3 53.34 3.54 -9.31
N THR A 4 54.10 3.84 -10.37
CA THR A 4 54.01 5.12 -11.08
C THR A 4 53.10 5.09 -12.30
N ASN A 5 52.74 3.90 -12.76
CA ASN A 5 51.83 3.65 -13.89
C ASN A 5 50.73 2.67 -13.42
N ASN A 6 50.29 1.76 -14.27
CA ASN A 6 49.25 0.79 -13.94
C ASN A 6 49.83 -0.44 -13.25
N LEU A 7 49.06 -1.02 -12.32
CA LEU A 7 49.28 -2.37 -11.79
C LEU A 7 48.34 -3.33 -12.52
N ASP A 8 48.90 -4.29 -13.24
CA ASP A 8 48.13 -5.38 -13.86
C ASP A 8 48.29 -6.66 -13.01
N ALA A 9 47.17 -7.21 -12.54
CA ALA A 9 47.16 -8.43 -11.73
C ALA A 9 47.22 -9.72 -12.58
N ASN A 10 47.09 -9.63 -13.91
CA ASN A 10 47.11 -10.75 -14.85
C ASN A 10 46.21 -11.93 -14.42
N GLY A 11 44.98 -11.61 -13.99
CA GLY A 11 43.98 -12.58 -13.53
C GLY A 11 44.17 -13.11 -12.10
N ASN A 12 45.20 -12.68 -11.37
CA ASN A 12 45.46 -13.13 -10.00
C ASN A 12 44.66 -12.33 -8.96
N LYS A 13 44.40 -12.95 -7.80
CA LYS A 13 43.73 -12.30 -6.66
C LYS A 13 44.70 -11.37 -5.91
N ILE A 14 44.20 -10.24 -5.42
CA ILE A 14 44.89 -9.39 -4.44
C ILE A 14 44.34 -9.72 -3.06
N VAL A 15 45.18 -10.20 -2.15
CA VAL A 15 44.80 -10.66 -0.80
C VAL A 15 45.36 -9.73 0.28
N ASN A 16 44.76 -9.75 1.48
CA ASN A 16 45.14 -8.91 2.64
C ASN A 16 45.08 -7.40 2.37
N MET A 17 44.17 -6.95 1.52
CA MET A 17 43.92 -5.54 1.30
C MET A 17 43.13 -4.97 2.48
N GLY A 18 43.58 -3.82 3.00
CA GLY A 18 42.84 -3.07 4.01
C GLY A 18 41.61 -2.39 3.41
N ASP A 19 40.68 -2.03 4.29
CA ASP A 19 39.45 -1.35 3.94
C ASP A 19 39.73 0.10 3.49
N GLY A 20 39.21 0.49 2.32
CA GLY A 20 39.38 1.84 1.76
C GLY A 20 38.59 2.89 2.55
N THR A 21 39.17 4.09 2.69
CA THR A 21 38.61 5.21 3.46
C THR A 21 38.59 6.54 2.71
N SER A 22 39.51 6.73 1.76
CA SER A 22 39.58 7.91 0.89
C SER A 22 38.89 7.66 -0.45
N PRO A 23 38.47 8.71 -1.19
CA PRO A 23 37.73 8.54 -2.43
C PRO A 23 38.49 7.84 -3.57
N GLN A 24 39.82 7.72 -3.47
CA GLN A 24 40.68 7.02 -4.44
C GLN A 24 41.15 5.65 -3.97
N ASP A 25 40.76 5.19 -2.79
CA ASP A 25 41.18 3.90 -2.26
C ASP A 25 40.47 2.74 -3.00
N ALA A 26 41.17 1.62 -3.16
CA ALA A 26 40.53 0.37 -3.56
C ALA A 26 39.65 -0.16 -2.42
N VAL A 27 38.50 -0.73 -2.75
CA VAL A 27 37.56 -1.30 -1.78
C VAL A 27 37.67 -2.82 -1.70
N THR A 28 37.61 -3.38 -0.49
CA THR A 28 37.59 -4.83 -0.33
C THR A 28 36.25 -5.40 -0.83
N LYS A 29 36.22 -6.68 -1.20
CA LYS A 29 34.94 -7.34 -1.50
C LYS A 29 33.98 -7.26 -0.30
N ALA A 30 34.49 -7.33 0.92
CA ALA A 30 33.68 -7.18 2.14
C ALA A 30 33.05 -5.78 2.25
N GLN A 31 33.82 -4.71 2.00
CA GLN A 31 33.27 -3.34 1.95
C GLN A 31 32.28 -3.16 0.81
N LEU A 32 32.53 -3.74 -0.36
CA LEU A 32 31.60 -3.70 -1.49
C LEU A 32 30.31 -4.46 -1.16
N ASP A 33 30.39 -5.66 -0.59
CA ASP A 33 29.22 -6.46 -0.19
C ASP A 33 28.42 -5.79 0.95
N ALA A 34 29.08 -5.01 1.81
CA ALA A 34 28.43 -4.20 2.84
C ALA A 34 27.79 -2.91 2.27
N ALA A 35 28.43 -2.28 1.27
CA ALA A 35 27.95 -1.08 0.60
C ALA A 35 26.82 -1.36 -0.41
N VAL A 36 26.89 -2.51 -1.09
CA VAL A 36 25.83 -3.02 -1.96
C VAL A 36 24.76 -3.65 -1.07
N GLN A 37 24.00 -2.78 -0.40
CA GLN A 37 22.71 -3.11 0.21
C GLN A 37 21.64 -3.29 -0.87
N GLY A 38 21.90 -4.20 -1.80
CA GLY A 38 20.82 -4.79 -2.58
C GLY A 38 19.92 -5.58 -1.65
N TRP A 39 18.69 -5.85 -2.10
CA TRP A 39 17.83 -6.80 -1.41
C TRP A 39 18.54 -8.16 -1.31
N LYS A 40 18.83 -8.58 -0.08
CA LYS A 40 19.37 -9.90 0.23
C LYS A 40 18.22 -10.89 0.22
N TRP A 41 17.89 -11.36 -0.98
CA TRP A 41 16.82 -12.34 -1.17
C TRP A 41 17.06 -13.61 -0.35
N LYS A 42 16.02 -14.01 0.37
CA LYS A 42 15.94 -15.22 1.19
C LYS A 42 15.12 -16.27 0.46
N GLU A 43 15.27 -17.52 0.88
CA GLU A 43 14.41 -18.58 0.37
C GLU A 43 12.95 -18.23 0.65
N PRO A 44 12.03 -18.45 -0.32
CA PRO A 44 10.63 -18.07 -0.19
C PRO A 44 10.00 -18.61 1.08
N VAL A 45 9.04 -17.86 1.60
CA VAL A 45 8.17 -18.32 2.69
C VAL A 45 6.84 -18.75 2.11
N ARG A 46 6.20 -19.67 2.81
CA ARG A 46 4.89 -20.16 2.43
C ARG A 46 3.80 -19.15 2.78
N ALA A 47 3.84 -18.58 3.99
CA ALA A 47 2.86 -17.60 4.46
C ALA A 47 3.53 -16.44 5.22
N ALA A 48 2.79 -15.35 5.42
CA ALA A 48 3.21 -14.23 6.28
C ALA A 48 2.14 -13.88 7.31
N THR A 49 2.55 -13.47 8.51
CA THR A 49 1.63 -13.16 9.60
C THR A 49 0.81 -11.89 9.33
N THR A 50 -0.47 -11.91 9.71
CA THR A 50 -1.37 -10.74 9.76
C THR A 50 -1.60 -10.21 11.18
N ALA A 51 -1.22 -10.98 12.20
CA ALA A 51 -1.35 -10.65 13.62
C ALA A 51 -0.24 -11.33 14.45
N ASN A 52 -0.18 -11.03 15.74
CA ASN A 52 0.74 -11.66 16.67
C ASN A 52 0.41 -13.16 16.82
N ILE A 53 1.43 -14.03 16.76
CA ILE A 53 1.27 -15.48 16.88
C ILE A 53 2.12 -16.06 18.02
N THR A 54 1.83 -17.31 18.36
CA THR A 54 2.76 -18.12 19.17
C THR A 54 3.77 -18.76 18.22
N LEU A 55 5.08 -18.67 18.50
CA LEU A 55 6.12 -19.27 17.66
C LEU A 55 6.32 -20.76 18.01
N SER A 56 5.25 -21.55 17.92
CA SER A 56 5.26 -22.99 18.24
C SER A 56 4.08 -23.70 17.61
N GLY A 57 4.24 -24.98 17.25
CA GLY A 57 3.17 -25.85 16.76
C GLY A 57 2.65 -25.50 15.35
N ALA A 58 1.82 -26.38 14.81
CA ALA A 58 1.12 -26.15 13.54
C ALA A 58 -0.04 -25.16 13.73
N GLN A 59 -0.24 -24.26 12.78
CA GLN A 59 -1.18 -23.14 12.89
C GLN A 59 -1.76 -22.75 11.53
N THR A 60 -2.89 -22.07 11.52
CA THR A 60 -3.40 -21.41 10.30
C THR A 60 -2.98 -19.94 10.30
N ILE A 61 -2.23 -19.53 9.28
CA ILE A 61 -1.71 -18.17 9.11
C ILE A 61 -2.18 -17.63 7.78
N ASP A 62 -2.91 -16.51 7.78
CA ASP A 62 -3.43 -15.87 6.55
C ASP A 62 -4.26 -16.82 5.66
N GLY A 63 -4.99 -17.75 6.29
CA GLY A 63 -5.78 -18.79 5.62
C GLY A 63 -4.98 -20.01 5.16
N VAL A 64 -3.66 -20.04 5.41
CA VAL A 64 -2.76 -21.14 5.04
C VAL A 64 -2.48 -22.03 6.25
N SER A 65 -2.70 -23.35 6.12
CA SER A 65 -2.35 -24.32 7.16
C SER A 65 -0.83 -24.57 7.16
N VAL A 66 -0.10 -23.95 8.08
CA VAL A 66 1.36 -24.06 8.25
C VAL A 66 1.70 -25.24 9.17
N ILE A 67 2.58 -26.12 8.71
CA ILE A 67 3.03 -27.31 9.43
C ILE A 67 4.54 -27.34 9.63
N ALA A 68 5.07 -28.32 10.36
CA ALA A 68 6.50 -28.46 10.59
C ALA A 68 7.29 -28.52 9.27
N GLY A 69 8.36 -27.72 9.16
CA GLY A 69 9.19 -27.57 7.96
C GLY A 69 8.82 -26.38 7.08
N ASP A 70 7.60 -25.85 7.19
CA ASP A 70 7.18 -24.69 6.41
C ASP A 70 7.91 -23.42 6.89
N ARG A 71 8.29 -22.57 5.94
CA ARG A 71 8.89 -21.26 6.22
C ARG A 71 7.80 -20.19 6.32
N VAL A 72 7.88 -19.33 7.32
CA VAL A 72 6.91 -18.26 7.57
C VAL A 72 7.62 -16.93 7.78
N LEU A 73 7.16 -15.88 7.10
CA LEU A 73 7.52 -14.51 7.44
C LEU A 73 6.68 -14.04 8.64
N VAL A 74 7.31 -13.95 9.79
CA VAL A 74 6.74 -13.40 11.02
C VAL A 74 7.05 -11.91 11.07
N LYS A 75 6.06 -11.07 10.77
CA LYS A 75 6.21 -9.60 10.70
C LYS A 75 5.31 -8.82 11.66
N SER A 76 4.48 -9.53 12.43
CA SER A 76 3.39 -8.93 13.21
C SER A 76 3.45 -9.26 14.71
N GLN A 77 4.62 -9.59 15.25
CA GLN A 77 4.77 -9.79 16.70
C GLN A 77 4.65 -8.47 17.46
N SER A 78 4.07 -8.52 18.66
CA SER A 78 4.03 -7.35 19.56
C SER A 78 5.43 -6.91 19.99
N ALA A 79 6.34 -7.86 20.22
CA ALA A 79 7.76 -7.59 20.38
C ALA A 79 8.44 -7.66 19.01
N GLY A 80 8.72 -6.51 18.40
CA GLY A 80 9.30 -6.44 17.05
C GLY A 80 10.64 -7.16 16.90
N SER A 81 11.38 -7.41 17.99
CA SER A 81 12.63 -8.20 17.96
C SER A 81 12.40 -9.69 17.71
N ALA A 82 11.18 -10.18 17.87
CA ALA A 82 10.76 -11.53 17.53
C ALA A 82 10.33 -11.66 16.05
N ASN A 83 10.19 -10.57 15.29
CA ASN A 83 9.91 -10.66 13.86
C ASN A 83 11.09 -11.28 13.10
N GLY A 84 10.83 -11.86 11.94
CA GLY A 84 11.80 -12.44 11.00
C GLY A 84 11.26 -13.66 10.28
N ILE A 85 12.14 -14.44 9.66
CA ILE A 85 11.77 -15.66 8.95
C ILE A 85 11.99 -16.86 9.87
N TYR A 86 10.96 -17.69 10.01
CA TYR A 86 10.97 -18.87 10.87
C TYR A 86 10.67 -20.14 10.10
N VAL A 87 11.22 -21.25 10.59
CA VAL A 87 10.81 -22.61 10.18
C VAL A 87 9.86 -23.14 11.24
N ALA A 88 8.65 -23.45 10.82
CA ALA A 88 7.62 -24.00 11.68
C ALA A 88 8.02 -25.40 12.19
N ALA A 89 7.58 -25.73 13.39
CA ALA A 89 7.86 -27.00 14.05
C ALA A 89 6.68 -27.40 14.95
N ALA A 90 6.65 -28.66 15.38
CA ALA A 90 5.67 -29.14 16.35
C ALA A 90 5.89 -28.49 17.75
N GLY A 91 7.15 -28.24 18.10
CA GLY A 91 7.54 -27.44 19.26
C GLY A 91 7.85 -25.99 18.87
N ALA A 92 8.72 -25.35 19.64
CA ALA A 92 9.16 -23.98 19.35
C ALA A 92 9.74 -23.87 17.95
N TRP A 93 9.34 -22.82 17.23
CA TRP A 93 9.87 -22.49 15.91
C TRP A 93 11.25 -21.88 16.05
N SER A 94 12.15 -22.21 15.12
CA SER A 94 13.47 -21.60 15.02
C SER A 94 13.49 -20.55 13.92
N ARG A 95 14.37 -19.55 14.04
CA ARG A 95 14.69 -18.71 12.89
C ARG A 95 15.25 -19.56 11.76
N ALA A 96 14.99 -19.16 10.54
CA ALA A 96 15.53 -19.81 9.37
C ALA A 96 17.06 -19.60 9.29
N ALA A 97 17.78 -20.59 8.78
CA ALA A 97 19.24 -20.58 8.71
C ALA A 97 19.83 -19.50 7.79
N ASP A 98 19.03 -18.92 6.90
CA ASP A 98 19.40 -17.77 6.06
C ASP A 98 18.98 -16.42 6.67
N PHE A 99 18.43 -16.43 7.89
CA PHE A 99 17.97 -15.27 8.64
C PHE A 99 18.23 -15.45 10.15
N ASP A 100 19.41 -15.94 10.54
CA ASP A 100 19.76 -16.14 11.95
C ASP A 100 20.97 -15.34 12.42
N ALA A 101 21.71 -14.70 11.50
CA ALA A 101 22.84 -13.84 11.83
C ALA A 101 22.60 -12.35 11.52
N ALA A 102 23.22 -11.46 12.32
CA ALA A 102 23.10 -10.00 12.16
C ALA A 102 23.53 -9.50 10.76
N SER A 103 24.53 -10.13 10.14
CA SER A 103 25.00 -9.82 8.79
C SER A 103 24.00 -10.19 7.69
N GLU A 104 23.08 -11.13 7.98
CA GLU A 104 22.12 -11.66 7.02
C GLU A 104 20.80 -10.90 7.01
N VAL A 105 20.43 -10.30 8.14
CA VAL A 105 19.11 -9.68 8.33
C VAL A 105 19.01 -8.29 7.72
N VAL A 106 20.08 -7.49 7.78
CA VAL A 106 20.09 -6.12 7.24
C VAL A 106 19.95 -6.18 5.72
N GLY A 107 18.85 -5.60 5.21
CA GLY A 107 18.49 -5.61 3.79
C GLY A 107 17.87 -6.91 3.30
N ALA A 108 17.45 -7.82 4.18
CA ALA A 108 16.78 -9.06 3.79
C ALA A 108 15.51 -8.79 3.00
N ALA A 109 15.27 -9.57 1.95
CA ALA A 109 14.03 -9.56 1.19
C ALA A 109 13.49 -10.97 1.01
N VAL A 110 12.18 -11.15 0.98
CA VAL A 110 11.56 -12.46 0.87
C VAL A 110 10.27 -12.42 0.07
N PHE A 111 10.02 -13.45 -0.72
CA PHE A 111 8.76 -13.68 -1.42
C PHE A 111 7.83 -14.55 -0.57
N VAL A 112 6.56 -14.16 -0.49
CA VAL A 112 5.48 -14.89 0.20
C VAL A 112 4.62 -15.56 -0.84
N SER A 113 4.56 -16.89 -0.80
CA SER A 113 3.96 -17.71 -1.87
C SER A 113 2.44 -17.82 -1.75
N GLU A 114 1.91 -17.96 -0.54
CA GLU A 114 0.49 -18.22 -0.27
C GLU A 114 -0.04 -17.25 0.80
N GLY A 115 -1.37 -17.12 0.86
CA GLY A 115 -2.07 -16.28 1.82
C GLY A 115 -3.18 -15.47 1.19
N THR A 116 -4.21 -15.14 1.97
CA THR A 116 -5.34 -14.33 1.49
C THR A 116 -4.94 -12.86 1.36
N ALA A 117 -4.25 -12.32 2.37
CA ALA A 117 -3.84 -10.92 2.41
C ALA A 117 -2.42 -10.73 1.86
N ASN A 118 -1.48 -11.62 2.17
CA ASN A 118 -0.06 -11.47 1.87
C ASN A 118 0.45 -12.46 0.81
N GLY A 119 -0.41 -13.28 0.20
CA GLY A 119 0.02 -14.19 -0.86
C GLY A 119 0.55 -13.45 -2.09
N ASN A 120 1.52 -14.04 -2.78
CA ASN A 120 2.18 -13.47 -3.97
C ASN A 120 2.79 -12.08 -3.75
N SER A 121 3.31 -11.81 -2.56
CA SER A 121 3.91 -10.51 -2.18
C SER A 121 5.40 -10.63 -1.89
N GLN A 122 6.10 -9.50 -1.93
CA GLN A 122 7.52 -9.33 -1.67
C GLN A 122 7.67 -8.36 -0.51
N TRP A 123 8.51 -8.72 0.45
CA TRP A 123 8.75 -7.93 1.65
C TRP A 123 10.24 -7.68 1.83
N ASN A 124 10.60 -6.48 2.27
CA ASN A 124 11.96 -6.14 2.68
C ASN A 124 12.01 -5.79 4.17
N MET A 125 13.13 -6.12 4.81
CA MET A 125 13.45 -5.66 6.16
C MET A 125 14.08 -4.27 6.04
N THR A 126 13.47 -3.27 6.70
CA THR A 126 13.82 -1.85 6.59
C THR A 126 14.50 -1.28 7.82
N THR A 127 14.81 -2.11 8.82
CA THR A 127 15.56 -1.66 10.01
C THR A 127 17.02 -1.42 9.61
N ASP A 128 17.49 -0.19 9.78
CA ASP A 128 18.88 0.17 9.53
C ASP A 128 19.84 -0.54 10.52
N GLY A 129 21.03 -0.88 10.03
CA GLY A 129 22.08 -1.46 10.86
C GLY A 129 22.66 -0.44 11.86
N PRO A 130 23.31 -0.90 12.95
CA PRO A 130 23.57 -2.30 13.32
C PRO A 130 22.36 -2.99 13.98
N VAL A 131 22.18 -4.28 13.67
CA VAL A 131 21.09 -5.11 14.22
C VAL A 131 21.64 -6.19 15.15
N THR A 132 21.02 -6.37 16.31
CA THR A 132 21.26 -7.52 17.22
C THR A 132 20.02 -8.40 17.26
N ILE A 133 20.14 -9.68 16.87
CA ILE A 133 19.03 -10.64 16.85
C ILE A 133 18.49 -10.86 18.25
N GLY A 134 17.15 -10.87 18.37
CA GLY A 134 16.45 -11.03 19.65
C GLY A 134 16.30 -9.73 20.45
N THR A 135 17.05 -8.68 20.10
CA THR A 135 17.02 -7.39 20.82
C THR A 135 16.50 -6.25 19.96
N THR A 136 17.05 -6.05 18.77
CA THR A 136 16.64 -4.97 17.86
C THR A 136 15.30 -5.32 17.21
N ALA A 137 14.38 -4.36 17.15
CA ALA A 137 13.11 -4.54 16.46
C ALA A 137 13.32 -4.67 14.94
N LEU A 138 12.79 -5.72 14.32
CA LEU A 138 12.90 -5.97 12.89
C LEU A 138 11.60 -5.56 12.20
N VAL A 139 11.66 -4.48 11.42
CA VAL A 139 10.52 -3.91 10.69
C VAL A 139 10.56 -4.42 9.26
N TRP A 140 9.40 -4.85 8.77
CA TRP A 140 9.22 -5.35 7.40
C TRP A 140 8.21 -4.49 6.66
N ALA A 141 8.54 -4.10 5.44
CA ALA A 141 7.65 -3.38 4.53
C ALA A 141 7.40 -4.20 3.26
N GLN A 142 6.20 -4.09 2.71
CA GLN A 142 5.86 -4.70 1.43
C GLN A 142 6.43 -3.84 0.31
N VAL A 143 7.07 -4.48 -0.67
CA VAL A 143 7.79 -3.81 -1.76
C VAL A 143 7.36 -4.25 -3.16
N GLY A 144 6.50 -5.28 -3.26
CA GLY A 144 5.93 -5.70 -4.53
C GLY A 144 4.91 -6.83 -4.36
N GLY A 145 4.00 -7.00 -5.33
CA GLY A 145 3.00 -8.09 -5.34
C GLY A 145 1.99 -8.06 -4.18
N GLY A 146 0.98 -8.95 -4.19
CA GLY A 146 -0.09 -9.06 -3.19
C GLY A 146 -1.20 -8.00 -3.27
N THR A 147 -2.24 -8.13 -2.44
CA THR A 147 -3.32 -7.15 -2.31
C THR A 147 -2.79 -5.91 -1.58
N SER A 148 -2.19 -4.97 -2.31
CA SER A 148 -1.52 -3.80 -1.70
C SER A 148 -2.46 -2.89 -0.90
N TYR A 149 -3.76 -3.01 -1.13
CA TYR A 149 -4.77 -2.14 -0.54
C TYR A 149 -6.00 -2.95 -0.16
N THR A 150 -6.46 -2.79 1.08
CA THR A 150 -7.77 -3.27 1.50
C THR A 150 -8.75 -2.12 1.37
N ALA A 151 -9.86 -2.34 0.67
CA ALA A 151 -10.88 -1.32 0.50
C ALA A 151 -11.66 -1.13 1.80
N GLY A 152 -11.68 0.10 2.32
CA GLY A 152 -12.59 0.48 3.40
C GLY A 152 -14.01 0.72 2.89
N ASN A 153 -14.97 0.95 3.80
CA ASN A 153 -16.33 1.28 3.41
C ASN A 153 -16.35 2.56 2.54
N GLY A 154 -16.96 2.48 1.36
CA GLY A 154 -17.02 3.59 0.40
C GLY A 154 -15.85 3.66 -0.60
N ILE A 155 -14.90 2.74 -0.54
CA ILE A 155 -13.82 2.61 -1.52
C ILE A 155 -13.98 1.28 -2.27
N GLY A 156 -13.89 1.32 -3.59
CA GLY A 156 -13.84 0.13 -4.44
C GLY A 156 -12.43 -0.06 -4.99
N ILE A 157 -11.88 -1.27 -4.86
CA ILE A 157 -10.58 -1.64 -5.43
C ILE A 157 -10.80 -2.81 -6.38
N SER A 158 -10.50 -2.59 -7.67
CA SER A 158 -10.60 -3.62 -8.70
C SER A 158 -9.34 -3.58 -9.57
N GLY A 159 -8.54 -4.64 -9.49
CA GLY A 159 -7.20 -4.66 -10.09
C GLY A 159 -6.36 -3.49 -9.57
N GLY A 160 -5.82 -2.68 -10.49
CA GLY A 160 -5.03 -1.48 -10.16
C GLY A 160 -5.85 -0.20 -9.99
N VAL A 161 -7.18 -0.25 -10.03
CA VAL A 161 -8.05 0.94 -9.95
C VAL A 161 -8.61 1.09 -8.54
N ILE A 162 -8.35 2.26 -7.94
CA ILE A 162 -8.99 2.71 -6.70
C ILE A 162 -10.09 3.70 -7.09
N SER A 163 -11.30 3.46 -6.61
CA SER A 163 -12.50 4.23 -6.96
C SER A 163 -13.36 4.49 -5.74
N VAL A 164 -14.25 5.48 -5.86
CA VAL A 164 -15.31 5.70 -4.87
C VAL A 164 -16.43 4.70 -5.15
N ASP A 165 -16.87 3.99 -4.10
CA ASP A 165 -18.06 3.15 -4.18
C ASP A 165 -19.32 4.03 -4.16
N ALA A 166 -19.87 4.21 -5.35
CA ALA A 166 -21.08 4.99 -5.60
C ALA A 166 -22.35 4.45 -4.92
N ALA A 167 -22.36 3.18 -4.47
CA ALA A 167 -23.50 2.62 -3.76
C ALA A 167 -23.57 3.07 -2.29
N VAL A 168 -22.45 3.54 -1.73
CA VAL A 168 -22.35 3.88 -0.30
C VAL A 168 -21.92 5.33 -0.07
N VAL A 169 -21.20 5.93 -1.01
CA VAL A 169 -20.72 7.32 -0.90
C VAL A 169 -21.56 8.25 -1.76
N THR A 170 -22.18 9.23 -1.10
CA THR A 170 -22.87 10.34 -1.76
C THR A 170 -21.87 11.18 -2.58
N ARG A 171 -22.17 11.35 -3.86
CA ARG A 171 -21.42 12.23 -4.77
C ARG A 171 -22.22 13.51 -5.00
N LYS A 172 -21.62 14.48 -5.69
CA LYS A 172 -22.24 15.79 -5.96
C LYS A 172 -22.13 16.15 -7.43
N TYR A 173 -23.25 16.57 -8.00
CA TYR A 173 -23.32 17.33 -9.24
C TYR A 173 -23.80 18.75 -8.97
N ALA A 174 -23.31 19.73 -9.73
CA ALA A 174 -23.86 21.08 -9.66
C ALA A 174 -23.74 21.83 -10.99
N ALA A 175 -24.79 22.56 -11.36
CA ALA A 175 -24.88 23.35 -12.58
C ALA A 175 -25.58 24.69 -12.33
N ASN A 176 -25.30 25.71 -13.16
CA ASN A 176 -26.11 26.92 -13.18
C ASN A 176 -27.37 26.64 -14.01
N VAL A 177 -28.50 27.19 -13.57
CA VAL A 177 -29.82 27.01 -14.19
C VAL A 177 -30.53 28.34 -14.35
N GLY A 178 -31.38 28.40 -15.36
CA GLY A 178 -32.08 29.60 -15.83
C GLY A 178 -31.72 29.89 -17.28
N ASP A 179 -32.75 30.12 -18.09
CA ASP A 179 -32.65 30.45 -19.52
C ASP A 179 -33.43 31.72 -19.87
N GLY A 180 -34.07 32.37 -18.88
CA GLY A 180 -34.91 33.55 -19.05
C GLY A 180 -36.33 33.28 -19.53
N SER A 181 -36.74 32.01 -19.70
CA SER A 181 -38.02 31.68 -20.33
C SER A 181 -38.77 30.50 -19.68
N ALA A 182 -38.09 29.40 -19.37
CA ALA A 182 -38.71 28.20 -18.82
C ALA A 182 -38.90 28.34 -17.32
N THR A 183 -40.11 28.05 -16.85
CA THR A 183 -40.38 27.88 -15.42
C THR A 183 -40.01 26.48 -14.93
N THR A 184 -39.77 25.54 -15.84
CA THR A 184 -39.41 24.15 -15.52
C THR A 184 -38.13 23.76 -16.24
N ILE A 185 -37.11 23.38 -15.47
CA ILE A 185 -35.76 23.11 -15.98
C ILE A 185 -35.30 21.72 -15.53
N THR A 186 -34.83 20.90 -16.46
CA THR A 186 -34.25 19.59 -16.14
C THR A 186 -32.75 19.71 -15.92
N VAL A 187 -32.27 19.22 -14.77
CA VAL A 187 -30.86 19.10 -14.42
C VAL A 187 -30.42 17.66 -14.60
N THR A 188 -29.51 17.41 -15.53
CA THR A 188 -28.91 16.08 -15.74
C THR A 188 -27.66 15.93 -14.87
N HIS A 189 -27.73 15.11 -13.82
CA HIS A 189 -26.67 14.95 -12.82
C HIS A 189 -25.79 13.70 -12.99
N ASN A 190 -26.25 12.69 -13.75
CA ASN A 190 -25.51 11.45 -14.02
C ASN A 190 -25.01 10.69 -12.76
N LEU A 191 -25.75 10.80 -11.64
CA LEU A 191 -25.39 10.11 -10.40
C LEU A 191 -25.87 8.65 -10.39
N ASN A 192 -26.73 8.26 -11.33
CA ASN A 192 -27.32 6.92 -11.43
C ASN A 192 -28.04 6.47 -10.15
N THR A 193 -28.77 7.39 -9.51
CA THR A 193 -29.59 7.12 -8.32
C THR A 193 -30.84 8.01 -8.32
N LEU A 194 -31.93 7.52 -7.73
CA LEU A 194 -33.11 8.33 -7.39
C LEU A 194 -33.01 8.92 -5.97
N ASP A 195 -32.11 8.41 -5.13
CA ASP A 195 -31.91 8.87 -3.76
C ASP A 195 -31.06 10.15 -3.76
N VAL A 196 -31.68 11.25 -4.18
CA VAL A 196 -31.01 12.54 -4.32
C VAL A 196 -31.55 13.59 -3.35
N THR A 197 -30.64 14.42 -2.86
CA THR A 197 -30.96 15.69 -2.19
C THR A 197 -30.62 16.85 -3.11
N VAL A 198 -31.57 17.78 -3.25
CA VAL A 198 -31.44 18.93 -4.15
C VAL A 198 -31.39 20.21 -3.33
N THR A 199 -30.44 21.09 -3.64
CA THR A 199 -30.37 22.44 -3.10
C THR A 199 -30.20 23.42 -4.25
N VAL A 200 -31.01 24.47 -4.28
CA VAL A 200 -30.90 25.57 -5.24
C VAL A 200 -30.48 26.84 -4.51
N ARG A 201 -29.51 27.58 -5.06
CA ARG A 201 -29.04 28.85 -4.50
C ARG A 201 -28.98 29.95 -5.55
N GLU A 202 -29.18 31.19 -5.15
CA GLU A 202 -28.84 32.35 -5.99
C GLU A 202 -27.35 32.40 -6.26
N VAL A 203 -26.96 32.57 -7.53
CA VAL A 203 -25.55 32.69 -7.89
C VAL A 203 -24.96 33.99 -7.35
N SER A 204 -25.72 35.09 -7.43
CA SER A 204 -25.28 36.43 -6.99
C SER A 204 -25.31 36.59 -5.47
N GLY A 205 -26.32 36.03 -4.80
CA GLY A 205 -26.57 36.26 -3.37
C GLY A 205 -26.30 35.08 -2.45
N GLY A 206 -26.12 33.85 -2.98
CA GLY A 206 -25.91 32.63 -2.19
C GLY A 206 -27.12 32.13 -1.39
N ALA A 207 -28.20 32.91 -1.36
CA ALA A 207 -29.44 32.59 -0.66
C ALA A 207 -30.04 31.29 -1.21
N GLN A 208 -30.50 30.43 -0.32
CA GLN A 208 -31.19 29.21 -0.73
C GLN A 208 -32.58 29.56 -1.25
N VAL A 209 -32.93 28.98 -2.39
CA VAL A 209 -34.23 29.15 -3.03
C VAL A 209 -34.98 27.83 -2.91
N LEU A 210 -36.18 27.90 -2.35
CA LEU A 210 -37.09 26.76 -2.32
C LEU A 210 -37.73 26.63 -3.70
N VAL A 211 -37.56 25.46 -4.29
CA VAL A 211 -38.17 25.08 -5.56
C VAL A 211 -38.87 23.75 -5.38
N ASP A 212 -39.93 23.55 -6.15
CA ASP A 212 -40.42 22.19 -6.33
C ASP A 212 -39.38 21.41 -7.13
N ASN A 213 -39.00 20.23 -6.63
CA ASN A 213 -38.01 19.38 -7.27
C ASN A 213 -38.46 17.93 -7.26
N VAL A 214 -38.33 17.28 -8.42
CA VAL A 214 -38.72 15.88 -8.61
C VAL A 214 -37.56 15.14 -9.25
N ALA A 215 -37.06 14.09 -8.58
CA ALA A 215 -36.16 13.11 -9.20
C ALA A 215 -36.95 12.31 -10.25
N ASN A 216 -36.89 12.75 -11.51
CA ASN A 216 -37.68 12.18 -12.60
C ASN A 216 -36.93 11.10 -13.41
N GLY A 217 -35.71 10.78 -12.97
CA GLY A 217 -34.91 9.67 -13.49
C GLY A 217 -33.64 9.50 -12.67
N VAL A 218 -32.97 8.35 -12.79
CA VAL A 218 -31.72 8.07 -12.04
C VAL A 218 -30.56 9.04 -12.35
N ASN A 219 -30.68 9.81 -13.44
CA ASN A 219 -29.68 10.77 -13.87
C ASN A 219 -30.24 12.20 -13.99
N THR A 220 -31.50 12.43 -13.61
CA THR A 220 -32.18 13.70 -13.85
C THR A 220 -33.06 14.13 -12.67
N VAL A 221 -33.06 15.44 -12.42
CA VAL A 221 -34.00 16.13 -11.53
C VAL A 221 -34.68 17.23 -12.31
N GLN A 222 -35.99 17.38 -12.15
CA GLN A 222 -36.75 18.50 -12.68
C GLN A 222 -36.96 19.55 -11.59
N LEU A 223 -36.68 20.82 -11.89
CA LEU A 223 -36.88 21.96 -11.00
C LEU A 223 -38.00 22.84 -11.55
N THR A 224 -38.97 23.21 -10.72
CA THR A 224 -40.06 24.12 -11.10
C THR A 224 -40.00 25.38 -10.26
N PHE A 225 -39.97 26.53 -10.95
CA PHE A 225 -39.88 27.87 -10.39
C PHE A 225 -41.21 28.60 -10.56
N GLY A 226 -41.58 29.43 -9.58
CA GLY A 226 -42.78 30.28 -9.68
C GLY A 226 -42.68 31.33 -10.79
N THR A 227 -41.46 31.78 -11.10
CA THR A 227 -41.15 32.70 -12.20
C THR A 227 -39.93 32.18 -12.95
N ALA A 228 -39.90 32.31 -14.28
CA ALA A 228 -38.78 31.85 -15.08
C ALA A 228 -37.48 32.54 -14.64
N PRO A 229 -36.46 31.79 -14.18
CA PRO A 229 -35.19 32.37 -13.80
C PRO A 229 -34.47 32.99 -14.98
N SER A 230 -33.84 34.14 -14.76
CA SER A 230 -32.92 34.75 -15.72
C SER A 230 -31.77 33.79 -16.06
N SER A 231 -31.11 34.00 -17.20
CA SER A 231 -30.00 33.14 -17.65
C SER A 231 -28.95 32.92 -16.55
N GLY A 232 -28.78 31.67 -16.12
CA GLY A 232 -27.83 31.27 -15.09
C GLY A 232 -28.04 31.86 -13.69
N GLN A 233 -29.25 32.34 -13.37
CA GLN A 233 -29.55 33.02 -12.09
C GLN A 233 -29.30 32.13 -10.85
N TYR A 234 -29.57 30.83 -10.96
CA TYR A 234 -29.49 29.91 -9.83
C TYR A 234 -28.44 28.82 -10.04
N ARG A 235 -27.89 28.29 -8.94
CA ARG A 235 -27.00 27.13 -8.88
C ARG A 235 -27.79 25.95 -8.32
N ALA A 236 -28.07 24.96 -9.15
CA ALA A 236 -28.65 23.68 -8.72
C ALA A 236 -27.53 22.75 -8.27
N ILE A 237 -27.66 22.18 -7.08
CA ILE A 237 -26.74 21.21 -6.49
C ILE A 237 -27.55 19.95 -6.21
N VAL A 238 -27.11 18.82 -6.78
CA VAL A 238 -27.72 17.50 -6.61
C VAL A 238 -26.70 16.61 -5.92
N GLN A 239 -27.07 15.99 -4.80
CA GLN A 239 -26.24 15.06 -4.05
C GLN A 239 -26.91 13.70 -4.02
N GLY A 240 -26.17 12.64 -4.35
CA GLY A 240 -26.64 11.25 -4.46
C GLY A 240 -25.53 10.31 -4.88
#